data_AF-A0A0A1GXS5-F1
#
_entry.id   AF-A0A0A1GXS5-F1
#
_cell.length_a   1.000
_cell.length_b   1.000
_cell.length_c   1.000
_cell.angle_alpha   90.00
_cell.angle_beta   90.00
_cell.angle_gamma   90.00
#
_symmetry.space_group_name_H-M   'P 1'
#
loop_
_entity.id
_entity.type
_entity.pdbx_description
1 polymer ?
#
loop_
_entity_poly.entity_id
_entity_poly.type
_entity_poly.pdbx_seq_one_letter_code
_entity_poly.pdbx_strand_id
1 'polypeptide(L)'
;MLNKTKQFMHKYDLRYKKEYIRPMMTPQHVYVFSFGKHELNNRVIIRYSHTWTGRLKINEIDLRLHKQHNPRIFDTEAQLVNYLERHLESNILKYADEPAEYHKVSSSDDGE
;
A
#
# COMPACT_ATOMS: atom_id res chain seq x y z
N MET A 1 13.84 4.17 -4.26
CA MET A 1 12.44 4.50 -3.94
C MET A 1 12.01 3.81 -2.65
N LEU A 2 11.30 4.54 -1.79
CA LEU A 2 10.80 4.15 -0.47
C LEU A 2 11.81 3.44 0.45
N ASN A 3 12.90 4.11 0.84
CA ASN A 3 13.91 3.48 1.68
C ASN A 3 13.52 3.46 3.17
N LYS A 4 12.98 4.56 3.67
CA LYS A 4 12.55 4.70 5.08
C LYS A 4 11.38 3.77 5.40
N THR A 5 10.47 3.60 4.44
CA THR A 5 9.33 2.68 4.55
C THR A 5 9.81 1.24 4.67
N LYS A 6 10.83 0.83 3.89
CA LYS A 6 11.42 -0.52 4.00
C LYS A 6 12.11 -0.73 5.35
N GLN A 7 12.83 0.29 5.83
CA GLN A 7 13.45 0.26 7.15
C GLN A 7 12.40 0.13 8.26
N PHE A 8 11.28 0.87 8.16
CA PHE A 8 10.14 0.73 9.05
C PHE A 8 9.62 -0.71 9.07
N MET A 9 9.35 -1.30 7.90
CA MET A 9 8.85 -2.68 7.83
C MET A 9 9.82 -3.67 8.48
N HIS A 10 11.12 -3.54 8.19
CA HIS A 10 12.14 -4.39 8.80
C HIS A 10 12.20 -4.22 10.32
N LYS A 11 12.15 -2.97 10.82
CA LYS A 11 12.19 -2.66 12.26
C LYS A 11 11.04 -3.33 13.03
N TYR A 12 9.86 -3.43 12.41
CA TYR A 12 8.65 -3.98 13.04
C TYR A 12 8.34 -5.41 12.60
N ASP A 13 9.28 -6.07 11.93
CA ASP A 13 9.15 -7.45 11.45
C ASP A 13 7.86 -7.65 10.63
N LEU A 14 7.65 -6.73 9.67
CA LEU A 14 6.59 -6.78 8.68
C LEU A 14 7.17 -7.32 7.37
N ARG A 15 6.60 -8.42 6.90
CA ARG A 15 6.88 -8.97 5.57
C ARG A 15 6.34 -8.01 4.52
N TYR A 16 7.00 -7.97 3.37
CA TYR A 16 6.53 -7.16 2.25
C TYR A 16 6.82 -7.80 0.90
N LYS A 17 5.98 -7.48 -0.09
CA LYS A 17 6.15 -7.84 -1.50
C LYS A 17 6.10 -6.57 -2.35
N LYS A 18 6.90 -6.57 -3.41
CA LYS A 18 7.05 -5.46 -4.35
C LYS A 18 6.49 -5.89 -5.70
N GLU A 19 5.59 -5.10 -6.25
CA GLU A 19 5.01 -5.33 -7.57
C GLU A 19 5.10 -4.05 -8.39
N TYR A 20 5.58 -4.18 -9.61
CA TYR A 20 5.68 -3.06 -10.55
C TYR A 20 4.62 -3.23 -11.62
N ILE A 21 3.81 -2.18 -11.79
CA ILE A 21 2.76 -2.13 -12.81
C ILE A 21 3.14 -0.99 -13.76
N ARG A 22 3.23 -1.34 -15.04
CA ARG A 22 3.35 -0.38 -16.13
C ARG A 22 2.01 -0.32 -16.86
N PRO A 23 1.13 0.64 -16.54
CA PRO A 23 -0.12 0.78 -17.27
C PRO A 23 0.18 1.14 -18.73
N MET A 24 -0.52 0.53 -19.67
CA MET A 24 -0.32 0.81 -21.11
C MET A 24 -0.74 2.22 -21.51
N MET A 25 -1.77 2.78 -20.84
CA MET A 25 -2.45 4.01 -21.27
C MET A 25 -2.03 5.27 -20.51
N THR A 26 -1.16 5.18 -19.49
CA THR A 26 -0.77 6.34 -18.67
C THR A 26 0.74 6.48 -18.58
N PRO A 27 1.28 7.72 -18.64
CA PRO A 27 2.72 7.96 -18.49
C PRO A 27 3.21 7.73 -17.06
N GLN A 28 2.30 7.60 -16.09
CA GLN A 28 2.63 7.31 -14.71
C GLN A 28 2.92 5.82 -14.54
N HIS A 29 4.01 5.53 -13.84
CA HIS A 29 4.35 4.21 -13.36
C HIS A 29 3.74 3.99 -11.98
N VAL A 30 3.37 2.74 -11.70
CA VAL A 30 2.78 2.37 -10.42
C VAL A 30 3.66 1.31 -9.77
N TYR A 31 4.02 1.57 -8.52
CA TYR A 31 4.66 0.59 -7.66
C TYR A 31 3.67 0.22 -6.55
N VAL A 32 3.42 -1.07 -6.36
CA VAL A 32 2.58 -1.57 -5.27
C VAL A 32 3.48 -2.29 -4.27
N PHE A 33 3.37 -1.89 -3.03
CA PHE A 33 4.12 -2.42 -1.92
C PHE A 33 3.15 -3.01 -0.90
N SER A 34 2.90 -4.31 -1.03
CA SER A 34 2.00 -5.05 -0.13
C SER A 34 2.77 -5.48 1.12
N PHE A 35 2.19 -5.36 2.31
CA PHE A 35 2.87 -5.62 3.57
C PHE A 35 1.93 -6.13 4.69
N GLY A 36 2.52 -6.83 5.66
CA GLY A 36 1.83 -7.35 6.85
C GLY A 36 2.69 -8.36 7.63
N LYS A 37 2.18 -8.90 8.74
CA LYS A 37 2.87 -9.92 9.55
C LYS A 37 2.79 -11.29 8.90
N HIS A 38 1.58 -11.82 8.80
CA HIS A 38 1.31 -13.13 8.21
C HIS A 38 0.82 -12.98 6.77
N GLU A 39 -0.24 -12.18 6.59
CA GLU A 39 -0.86 -11.88 5.30
C GLU A 39 -0.49 -10.48 4.80
N LEU A 40 -0.28 -10.32 3.48
CA LEU A 40 0.13 -9.06 2.86
C LEU A 40 -1.08 -8.19 2.46
N ASN A 41 -2.00 -7.99 3.40
CA ASN A 41 -3.31 -7.37 3.15
C ASN A 41 -3.29 -5.83 3.11
N ASN A 42 -2.20 -5.21 3.60
CA ASN A 42 -2.00 -3.77 3.51
C ASN A 42 -1.18 -3.45 2.27
N ARG A 43 -1.40 -2.28 1.68
CA ARG A 43 -0.65 -1.86 0.48
C ARG A 43 -0.33 -0.38 0.50
N VAL A 44 0.89 -0.05 0.08
CA VAL A 44 1.29 1.30 -0.33
C VAL A 44 1.38 1.32 -1.85
N ILE A 45 0.57 2.13 -2.49
CA ILE A 45 0.55 2.33 -3.94
C ILE A 45 1.26 3.65 -4.23
N ILE A 46 2.36 3.61 -4.98
CA ILE A 46 3.15 4.77 -5.33
C ILE A 46 2.98 5.04 -6.80
N ARG A 47 2.44 6.22 -7.12
CA ARG A 47 2.42 6.74 -8.47
C ARG A 47 3.64 7.62 -8.66
N TYR A 48 4.41 7.35 -9.69
CA TYR A 48 5.61 8.12 -9.98
C TYR A 48 5.79 8.31 -11.48
N SER A 49 6.55 9.33 -11.83
CA SER A 49 6.98 9.61 -13.19
C SER A 49 8.47 9.86 -13.23
N HIS A 50 9.02 9.96 -14.43
CA HIS A 50 10.37 10.46 -14.65
C HIS A 50 10.27 11.90 -15.15
N THR A 51 11.10 12.78 -14.59
CA THR A 51 11.32 14.11 -15.13
C THR A 51 12.05 14.02 -16.46
N TRP A 52 12.09 15.13 -17.21
CA TRP A 52 12.84 15.24 -18.46
C TRP A 52 14.32 14.82 -18.32
N THR A 53 14.94 15.05 -17.15
CA THR A 53 16.33 14.64 -16.85
C THR A 53 16.44 13.17 -16.41
N GLY A 54 15.37 12.39 -16.49
CA GLY A 54 15.32 10.99 -16.05
C GLY A 54 15.23 10.80 -14.54
N ARG A 55 15.21 11.88 -13.74
CA ARG A 55 15.06 11.76 -12.28
C ARG A 55 13.64 11.31 -11.93
N LEU A 56 13.57 10.34 -11.04
CA LEU A 56 12.30 9.85 -10.51
C LEU A 56 11.61 10.93 -9.67
N LYS A 57 10.33 11.15 -9.94
CA LYS A 57 9.45 12.03 -9.17
C LYS A 57 8.27 11.21 -8.64
N ILE A 58 8.13 11.14 -7.32
CA ILE A 58 6.92 10.61 -6.69
C ILE A 58 5.83 11.66 -6.89
N ASN A 59 4.69 11.23 -7.41
CA ASN A 59 3.52 12.08 -7.62
C ASN A 59 2.50 11.89 -6.49
N GLU A 60 2.33 10.65 -6.03
CA GLU A 60 1.35 10.29 -5.00
C GLU A 60 1.77 9.01 -4.27
N ILE A 61 1.49 8.93 -2.98
CA ILE A 61 1.61 7.73 -2.15
C ILE A 61 0.24 7.45 -1.51
N ASP A 62 -0.44 6.39 -1.93
CA ASP A 62 -1.73 5.94 -1.40
C ASP A 62 -1.50 4.74 -0.45
N LEU A 63 -1.82 4.92 0.83
CA LEU A 63 -1.84 3.86 1.84
C LEU A 63 -3.25 3.30 2.00
N ARG A 64 -3.37 1.98 1.80
CA ARG A 64 -4.59 1.21 2.06
C ARG A 64 -4.29 0.17 3.11
N LEU A 65 -4.85 0.34 4.29
CA LEU A 65 -4.80 -0.68 5.33
C LEU A 65 -5.98 -1.63 5.19
N HIS A 66 -5.78 -2.88 5.61
CA HIS A 66 -6.86 -3.85 5.71
C HIS A 66 -7.97 -3.32 6.63
N LYS A 67 -9.24 -3.55 6.26
CA LYS A 67 -10.45 -3.03 6.94
C LYS A 67 -10.59 -1.50 7.00
N GLN A 68 -9.67 -0.73 6.42
CA GLN A 68 -9.81 0.72 6.32
C GLN A 68 -10.67 1.10 5.12
N HIS A 69 -11.77 1.81 5.38
CA HIS A 69 -12.74 2.21 4.34
C HIS A 69 -12.16 3.23 3.34
N ASN A 70 -11.42 4.22 3.84
CA ASN A 70 -10.91 5.32 3.01
C ASN A 70 -9.37 5.26 2.94
N PRO A 71 -8.75 5.22 1.75
CA PRO A 71 -7.30 5.33 1.62
C PRO A 71 -6.77 6.63 2.23
N ARG A 72 -5.50 6.63 2.64
CA ARG A 72 -4.79 7.86 3.03
C ARG A 72 -3.73 8.19 2.01
N ILE A 73 -3.75 9.43 1.55
CA ILE A 73 -2.84 9.93 0.52
C ILE A 73 -1.76 10.78 1.18
N PHE A 74 -0.52 10.62 0.71
CA PHE A 74 0.65 11.37 1.16
C PHE A 74 1.45 11.86 -0.05
N ASP A 75 2.06 13.04 0.10
CA ASP A 75 2.94 13.62 -0.94
C ASP A 75 4.38 13.12 -0.81
N THR A 76 4.78 12.74 0.41
CA THR A 76 6.17 12.36 0.72
C THR A 76 6.27 11.06 1.52
N GLU A 77 7.38 10.36 1.35
CA GLU A 77 7.70 9.17 2.14
C GLU A 77 7.79 9.49 3.65
N ALA A 78 8.25 10.68 4.01
CA ALA A 78 8.38 11.06 5.42
C ALA A 78 7.00 11.15 6.12
N GLN A 79 5.99 11.71 5.43
CA GLN A 79 4.62 11.77 5.94
C GLN A 79 4.02 10.37 6.09
N LEU A 80 4.24 9.49 5.10
CA LEU A 80 3.82 8.09 5.19
C LEU A 80 4.43 7.42 6.44
N VAL A 81 5.75 7.49 6.61
CA VAL A 81 6.44 6.80 7.71
C VAL A 81 5.98 7.34 9.06
N ASN A 82 5.86 8.66 9.22
CA ASN A 82 5.32 9.26 10.45
C ASN A 82 3.91 8.74 10.76
N TYR A 83 3.04 8.67 9.74
CA TYR A 83 1.71 8.10 9.91
C TYR A 83 1.76 6.64 10.37
N LEU A 84 2.60 5.81 9.74
CA LEU A 84 2.76 4.39 10.08
C LEU A 84 3.27 4.22 11.53
N GLU A 85 4.25 5.01 11.95
CA GLU A 85 4.78 4.99 13.32
C GLU A 85 3.71 5.36 14.36
N ARG A 86 2.88 6.37 14.07
CA ARG A 86 1.80 6.80 14.97
C ARG A 86 0.63 5.82 15.08
N HIS A 87 0.42 4.96 14.08
CA HIS A 87 -0.75 4.06 14.00
C HIS A 87 -0.36 2.58 13.99
N LEU A 88 0.89 2.28 14.35
CA LEU A 88 1.44 0.92 14.34
C LEU A 88 0.60 -0.03 15.19
N GLU A 89 0.37 0.32 16.46
CA GLU A 89 -0.30 -0.56 17.42
C GLU A 89 -1.82 -0.61 17.21
N SER A 90 -2.44 0.51 16.85
CA SER A 90 -3.90 0.65 16.80
C SER A 90 -4.56 -0.01 15.59
N ASN A 91 -3.88 0.01 14.44
CA ASN A 91 -4.47 -0.43 13.18
C ASN A 91 -3.59 -1.42 12.43
N ILE A 92 -2.28 -1.17 12.35
CA ILE A 92 -1.41 -1.95 11.47
C ILE A 92 -1.15 -3.33 12.06
N LEU A 93 -0.72 -3.41 13.32
CA LEU A 93 -0.46 -4.68 14.00
C LEU A 93 -1.74 -5.38 14.45
N LYS A 94 -2.75 -4.63 14.91
CA LYS A 94 -4.02 -5.19 15.37
C LYS A 94 -4.70 -6.10 14.34
N TYR A 95 -4.67 -5.70 13.07
CA TYR A 95 -5.28 -6.46 11.97
C TYR A 95 -4.24 -7.19 11.10
N ALA A 96 -2.97 -7.24 11.50
CA ALA A 96 -1.91 -7.87 10.71
C ALA A 96 -2.04 -9.40 10.64
N ASP A 97 -2.71 -9.98 11.63
CA ASP A 97 -2.84 -11.43 11.81
C ASP A 97 -4.23 -11.95 11.42
N GLU A 98 -5.15 -11.06 11.07
CA GLU A 98 -6.48 -11.44 10.61
C GLU A 98 -6.43 -11.81 9.13
N PRO A 99 -6.94 -13.00 8.74
CA PRO A 99 -7.02 -13.38 7.33
C PRO A 99 -7.96 -12.40 6.61
N ALA A 100 -7.69 -12.15 5.33
CA ALA A 100 -8.59 -11.36 4.51
C ALA A 100 -9.92 -12.11 4.38
N GLU A 101 -10.94 -11.72 5.14
CA GLU A 101 -12.29 -12.25 4.94
C GLU A 101 -12.77 -11.87 3.54
N TYR A 102 -12.68 -12.82 2.61
CA TYR A 102 -13.37 -12.74 1.34
C TYR A 102 -14.86 -12.91 1.65
N HIS A 103 -15.58 -11.79 1.80
CA HIS A 103 -17.02 -11.84 1.56
C HIS A 103 -17.21 -12.23 0.10
N LYS A 104 -17.49 -13.51 -0.12
CA LYS A 104 -18.05 -14.01 -1.37
C LYS A 104 -19.31 -13.18 -1.59
N VAL A 105 -19.24 -12.20 -2.49
CA VAL A 105 -20.47 -11.59 -3.03
C VAL A 105 -21.23 -12.77 -3.59
N SER A 106 -22.29 -13.19 -2.90
CA SER A 106 -23.23 -14.15 -3.44
C SER A 106 -23.78 -13.48 -4.68
N SER A 107 -23.35 -13.95 -5.84
CA SER A 107 -24.07 -13.78 -7.08
C SER A 107 -25.44 -14.40 -6.84
N SER A 108 -26.40 -13.57 -6.45
CA SER A 108 -27.81 -13.91 -6.54
C SER A 108 -28.11 -13.99 -8.04
N ASP A 109 -28.12 -15.21 -8.56
CA ASP A 109 -28.98 -15.57 -9.66
C ASP A 109 -30.42 -15.28 -9.23
N ASP A 110 -31.02 -14.25 -9.83
CA ASP A 110 -32.45 -14.13 -10.05
C ASP A 110 -32.53 -13.51 -11.47
N GLY A 111 -32.81 -14.22 -12.56
CA GLY A 111 -33.71 -15.36 -12.66
C GLY A 111 -35.14 -14.86 -12.80
N GLU A 112 -35.41 -14.07 -13.84
CA GLU A 112 -36.76 -13.89 -14.41
C GLU A 112 -36.69 -13.57 -15.91
#